data_AF-A0A7Y3PRN8-F1
#
_entry.id   AF-A0A7Y3PRN8-F1
#
_cell.length_a   1.000
_cell.length_b   1.000
_cell.length_c   1.000
_cell.angle_alpha   90.00
_cell.angle_beta   90.00
_cell.angle_gamma   90.00
#
_symmetry.space_group_name_H-M   'P 1'
#
loop_
_entity.id
_entity.type
_entity.pdbx_description
1 polymer ?
#
loop_
_entity_poly.entity_id
_entity_poly.type
_entity_poly.pdbx_seq_one_letter_code
_entity_poly.pdbx_strand_id
1 'polypeptide(L)'
;MKRSGPLFTLLAGLVVGLFMLSLNATTGEKTTSSSVEQSPSTKASPSPTPTKTTPPPSPSPSKVPVPNADYAGRTDDDSSAIAVSLRDGRAIAYFCDGRDKESWLKGDVEDDGTMKLTAKDGSKLNGTLKEGKRISGTVDIGGGHYTFTADKAIKPSGLYRATATVRDAKFDGGWIVLKDGSQVGILKKDGKPSPAPEIDPETGVVTVDGQQLTARPVTP
;
A
#
# COMPACT_ATOMS: atom_id res chain seq x y z
N MET A 1 0.27 43.15 16.30
CA MET A 1 1.65 43.07 15.76
C MET A 1 2.56 42.50 16.84
N LYS A 2 3.16 41.33 16.61
CA LYS A 2 4.28 40.80 17.39
C LYS A 2 5.06 39.86 16.47
N ARG A 3 6.22 40.34 16.01
CA ARG A 3 7.16 39.66 15.13
C ARG A 3 8.05 38.78 16.00
N SER A 4 8.13 37.49 15.69
CA SER A 4 9.14 36.58 16.22
C SER A 4 9.87 35.87 15.07
N GLY A 5 10.79 36.61 14.44
CA GLY A 5 12.09 36.08 14.02
C GLY A 5 13.14 36.81 14.88
N PRO A 6 14.28 36.20 15.25
CA PRO A 6 15.27 35.65 14.31
C PRO A 6 16.06 34.43 14.87
N LEU A 7 15.46 33.60 15.74
CA LEU A 7 16.20 32.57 16.50
C LEU A 7 16.31 31.19 15.82
N PHE A 8 15.57 30.93 14.72
CA PHE A 8 15.55 29.59 14.10
C PHE A 8 16.73 29.30 13.16
N THR A 9 17.58 30.28 12.87
CA THR A 9 18.75 30.10 11.98
C THR A 9 20.01 29.57 12.67
N LEU A 10 20.00 29.37 14.00
CA LEU A 10 21.17 28.86 14.73
C LEU A 10 21.05 27.41 15.22
N LEU A 11 19.91 26.74 15.01
CA LEU A 11 19.75 25.32 15.38
C LEU A 11 20.03 24.34 14.23
N ALA A 12 20.18 24.83 12.99
CA ALA A 12 20.38 24.00 11.80
C ALA A 12 21.84 23.56 11.57
N GLY A 13 22.82 24.15 12.28
CA GLY A 13 24.24 23.84 12.08
C GLY A 13 24.82 22.70 12.92
N LEU A 14 24.17 22.31 14.03
CA LEU A 14 24.77 21.41 15.03
C LEU A 14 24.46 19.91 14.79
N VAL A 15 23.44 19.57 13.99
CA VAL A 15 23.01 18.17 13.79
C VAL A 15 23.79 17.45 12.68
N VAL A 16 24.47 18.18 11.79
CA VAL A 16 25.23 17.58 10.66
C VAL A 16 26.61 17.03 11.07
N GLY A 17 27.17 17.49 12.20
CA GLY A 17 28.50 17.07 12.66
C GLY A 17 28.55 15.72 13.42
N LEU A 18 27.42 15.21 13.90
CA LEU A 18 27.36 14.01 14.78
C LEU A 18 26.98 12.71 14.05
N PHE A 19 26.72 12.75 12.75
CA PHE A 19 26.32 11.56 11.97
C PHE A 19 27.47 10.91 11.17
N MET A 20 28.69 11.46 11.25
CA MET A 20 29.87 11.02 10.50
C MET A 20 30.94 10.37 11.40
N LEU A 21 30.54 9.51 12.35
CA LEU A 21 31.51 8.81 13.22
C LEU A 21 30.97 7.50 13.84
N SER A 22 30.47 6.55 13.04
CA SER A 22 30.11 5.21 13.57
C SER A 22 30.22 4.07 12.55
N LEU A 23 31.26 4.10 11.71
CA LEU A 23 31.68 2.94 10.93
C LEU A 23 33.18 2.72 11.14
N ASN A 24 33.56 2.11 12.26
CA ASN A 24 34.81 1.36 12.27
C ASN A 24 34.91 0.35 13.43
N ALA A 25 35.50 -0.80 13.07
CA ALA A 25 36.15 -1.79 13.93
C ALA A 25 35.27 -2.74 14.75
N THR A 26 35.16 -3.98 14.26
CA THR A 26 35.76 -5.13 14.97
C THR A 26 35.96 -6.30 14.01
N THR A 27 37.23 -6.51 13.71
CA THR A 27 37.84 -7.70 13.10
C THR A 27 38.38 -8.56 14.24
N GLY A 28 38.30 -9.89 14.12
CA GLY A 28 39.02 -10.84 14.96
C GLY A 28 38.08 -11.80 15.70
N GLU A 29 38.32 -13.10 15.84
CA GLU A 29 39.49 -13.93 15.54
C GLU A 29 39.03 -15.39 15.31
N LYS A 30 39.84 -16.14 14.55
CA LYS A 30 39.82 -17.60 14.52
C LYS A 30 40.24 -18.13 15.89
N THR A 31 39.51 -19.11 16.42
CA THR A 31 40.10 -20.09 17.35
C THR A 31 39.70 -21.49 16.93
N THR A 32 40.63 -22.14 16.25
CA THR A 32 40.85 -23.58 16.30
C THR A 32 41.23 -23.99 17.73
N SER A 33 40.64 -25.05 18.27
CA SER A 33 41.38 -25.96 19.16
C SER A 33 40.76 -27.35 19.14
N SER A 34 41.66 -28.27 18.85
CA SER A 34 41.54 -29.71 18.73
C SER A 34 41.34 -30.38 20.09
N SER A 35 40.71 -31.55 20.09
CA SER A 35 41.08 -32.63 21.01
C SER A 35 41.02 -33.96 20.26
N VAL A 36 42.09 -34.72 20.41
CA VAL A 36 42.42 -36.02 19.79
C VAL A 36 42.53 -37.02 20.92
N GLU A 37 41.94 -38.21 20.78
CA GLU A 37 42.45 -39.55 21.17
C GLU A 37 41.27 -40.55 21.04
N GLN A 38 41.36 -41.81 20.62
CA GLN A 38 42.36 -42.66 19.96
C GLN A 38 41.65 -43.98 19.57
N SER A 39 42.10 -44.58 18.47
CA SER A 39 41.62 -45.84 17.86
C SER A 39 42.15 -47.09 18.64
N PRO A 40 41.70 -48.34 18.40
CA PRO A 40 42.07 -49.04 17.14
C PRO A 40 41.08 -50.09 16.58
N SER A 41 41.36 -50.45 15.32
CA SER A 41 40.99 -51.70 14.60
C SER A 41 39.60 -51.67 13.94
N THR A 42 39.40 -52.02 12.68
CA THR A 42 40.05 -53.05 11.86
C THR A 42 39.82 -52.78 10.37
N LYS A 43 40.77 -53.20 9.55
CA LYS A 43 40.85 -53.12 8.09
C LYS A 43 39.70 -53.87 7.38
N ALA A 44 38.99 -53.21 6.47
CA ALA A 44 38.24 -53.85 5.38
C ALA A 44 38.17 -52.92 4.14
N SER A 45 38.44 -53.49 2.97
CA SER A 45 38.51 -52.86 1.64
C SER A 45 37.11 -52.52 1.09
N PRO A 46 36.93 -51.47 0.25
CA PRO A 46 35.62 -50.93 -0.09
C PRO A 46 34.89 -51.75 -1.16
N SER A 47 33.57 -51.88 -0.98
CA SER A 47 32.61 -52.29 -2.02
C SER A 47 32.07 -51.04 -2.72
N PRO A 48 31.83 -51.04 -4.05
CA PRO A 48 31.35 -49.85 -4.74
C PRO A 48 29.90 -49.55 -4.36
N THR A 49 29.68 -48.42 -3.68
CA THR A 49 28.36 -47.86 -3.43
C THR A 49 27.75 -47.35 -4.75
N PRO A 50 26.50 -47.66 -5.09
CA PRO A 50 25.85 -47.08 -6.26
C PRO A 50 25.70 -45.57 -6.06
N THR A 51 26.21 -44.79 -7.02
CA THR A 51 26.03 -43.34 -7.08
C THR A 51 24.53 -43.05 -7.16
N LYS A 52 23.95 -42.50 -6.08
CA LYS A 52 22.61 -41.93 -6.13
C LYS A 52 22.68 -40.68 -7.01
N THR A 53 22.16 -40.79 -8.23
CA THR A 53 21.92 -39.64 -9.11
C THR A 53 20.90 -38.73 -8.43
N THR A 54 21.35 -37.57 -7.94
CA THR A 54 20.46 -36.49 -7.51
C THR A 54 19.64 -36.04 -8.72
N PRO A 55 18.30 -36.08 -8.68
CA PRO A 55 17.49 -35.56 -9.77
C PRO A 55 17.78 -34.06 -9.95
N PRO A 56 17.83 -33.57 -11.20
CA PRO A 56 18.07 -32.15 -11.48
C PRO A 56 17.02 -31.28 -10.78
N PRO A 57 17.39 -30.07 -10.31
CA PRO A 57 16.46 -29.17 -9.65
C PRO A 57 15.29 -28.87 -10.59
N SER A 58 14.07 -29.12 -10.11
CA SER A 58 12.84 -28.75 -10.81
C SER A 58 12.85 -27.24 -11.05
N PRO A 59 12.53 -26.75 -12.26
CA PRO A 59 12.46 -25.31 -12.50
C PRO A 59 11.44 -24.70 -11.55
N SER A 60 11.86 -23.72 -10.75
CA SER A 60 10.92 -22.89 -9.98
C SER A 60 9.98 -22.19 -10.96
N PRO A 61 8.66 -22.21 -10.72
CA PRO A 61 7.72 -21.53 -11.60
C PRO A 61 8.08 -20.04 -11.65
N SER A 62 8.26 -19.51 -12.87
CA SER A 62 8.40 -18.07 -13.08
C SER A 62 7.10 -17.39 -12.64
N LYS A 63 7.18 -16.60 -11.57
CA LYS A 63 6.02 -15.91 -11.00
C LYS A 63 5.58 -14.82 -11.98
N VAL A 64 4.31 -14.85 -12.41
CA VAL A 64 3.74 -13.82 -13.28
C VAL A 64 3.35 -12.62 -12.42
N PRO A 65 3.81 -11.40 -12.72
CA PRO A 65 3.43 -10.21 -11.96
C PRO A 65 1.92 -9.99 -11.98
N VAL A 66 1.37 -9.47 -10.88
CA VAL A 66 -0.04 -9.07 -10.81
C VAL A 66 -0.29 -7.92 -11.81
N PRO A 67 -1.31 -8.05 -12.69
CA PRO A 67 -1.55 -7.04 -13.71
C PRO A 67 -2.10 -5.74 -13.12
N ASN A 68 -1.70 -4.64 -13.75
CA ASN A 68 -2.21 -3.30 -13.49
C ASN A 68 -3.73 -3.24 -13.74
N ALA A 69 -4.51 -2.85 -12.73
CA ALA A 69 -5.96 -2.72 -12.81
C ALA A 69 -6.52 -1.86 -11.68
N ASP A 70 -7.73 -1.34 -11.87
CA ASP A 70 -8.50 -0.65 -10.84
C ASP A 70 -9.68 -1.54 -10.44
N TYR A 71 -10.12 -1.44 -9.19
CA TYR A 71 -11.19 -2.23 -8.61
C TYR A 71 -12.11 -1.31 -7.80
N ALA A 72 -13.41 -1.56 -7.84
CA ALA A 72 -14.38 -0.80 -7.07
C ALA A 72 -15.52 -1.70 -6.61
N GLY A 73 -16.05 -1.44 -5.42
CA GLY A 73 -17.16 -2.17 -4.85
C GLY A 73 -17.51 -1.65 -3.46
N ARG A 74 -18.00 -2.55 -2.62
CA ARG A 74 -18.55 -2.20 -1.31
C ARG A 74 -18.14 -3.17 -0.23
N THR A 75 -18.31 -2.72 1.01
CA THR A 75 -18.39 -3.62 2.15
C THR A 75 -19.62 -4.52 2.02
N ASP A 76 -19.54 -5.73 2.55
CA ASP A 76 -20.62 -6.71 2.39
C ASP A 76 -21.92 -6.29 3.13
N ASP A 77 -21.80 -5.38 4.11
CA ASP A 77 -22.92 -4.77 4.82
C ASP A 77 -23.49 -3.51 4.12
N ASP A 78 -22.98 -3.18 2.94
CA ASP A 78 -23.35 -2.02 2.12
C ASP A 78 -23.12 -0.65 2.79
N SER A 79 -22.46 -0.61 3.95
CA SER A 79 -22.27 0.61 4.74
C SER A 79 -21.20 1.56 4.17
N SER A 80 -20.32 1.05 3.30
CA SER A 80 -19.21 1.83 2.74
C SER A 80 -18.80 1.33 1.36
N ALA A 81 -18.27 2.23 0.56
CA ALA A 81 -17.64 1.91 -0.71
C ALA A 81 -16.13 1.75 -0.54
N ILE A 82 -15.55 0.94 -1.42
CA ILE A 82 -14.11 0.74 -1.49
C ILE A 82 -13.63 0.73 -2.94
N ALA A 83 -12.49 1.38 -3.19
CA ALA A 83 -11.80 1.29 -4.46
C ALA A 83 -10.31 1.05 -4.25
N VAL A 84 -9.70 0.28 -5.14
CA VAL A 84 -8.27 -0.06 -5.10
C VAL A 84 -7.67 0.13 -6.49
N SER A 85 -6.61 0.93 -6.58
CA SER A 85 -5.78 1.01 -7.78
C SER A 85 -4.49 0.21 -7.57
N LEU A 86 -4.24 -0.76 -8.45
CA LEU A 86 -3.05 -1.62 -8.43
C LEU A 86 -2.16 -1.24 -9.60
N ARG A 87 -0.91 -0.87 -9.33
CA ARG A 87 0.12 -0.63 -10.34
C ARG A 87 1.47 -1.11 -9.85
N ASP A 88 2.16 -1.90 -10.66
CA ASP A 88 3.58 -2.25 -10.50
C ASP A 88 3.93 -2.80 -9.10
N GLY A 89 3.12 -3.76 -8.61
CA GLY A 89 3.31 -4.38 -7.29
C GLY A 89 2.93 -3.51 -6.10
N ARG A 90 2.32 -2.34 -6.34
CA ARG A 90 1.80 -1.46 -5.27
C ARG A 90 0.30 -1.22 -5.42
N ALA A 91 -0.33 -0.87 -4.31
CA ALA A 91 -1.72 -0.46 -4.29
C ALA A 91 -1.98 0.79 -3.45
N ILE A 92 -2.95 1.58 -3.90
CA ILE A 92 -3.66 2.58 -3.10
C ILE A 92 -5.11 2.14 -3.00
N ALA A 93 -5.64 2.10 -1.79
CA ALA A 93 -7.06 1.91 -1.54
C ALA A 93 -7.69 3.15 -0.90
N TYR A 94 -8.95 3.35 -1.22
CA TYR A 94 -9.79 4.34 -0.58
C TYR A 94 -11.06 3.67 -0.08
N PHE A 95 -11.34 3.85 1.20
CA PHE A 95 -12.57 3.45 1.86
C PHE A 95 -13.36 4.70 2.20
N CYS A 96 -14.66 4.73 1.93
CA CYS A 96 -15.50 5.89 2.17
C CYS A 96 -16.95 5.49 2.45
N ASP A 97 -17.55 6.04 3.50
CA ASP A 97 -18.98 5.87 3.81
C ASP A 97 -19.87 6.98 3.20
N GLY A 98 -19.24 7.98 2.57
CA GLY A 98 -19.91 9.10 1.90
C GLY A 98 -20.42 10.19 2.84
N ARG A 99 -20.10 10.12 4.14
CA ARG A 99 -20.58 11.07 5.15
C ARG A 99 -19.41 11.73 5.89
N ASP A 100 -18.68 10.96 6.67
CA ASP A 100 -17.59 11.45 7.52
C ASP A 100 -16.46 10.45 7.77
N LYS A 101 -16.63 9.18 7.37
CA LYS A 101 -15.63 8.13 7.56
C LYS A 101 -14.95 7.83 6.23
N GLU A 102 -13.66 8.14 6.17
CA GLU A 102 -12.79 7.76 5.06
C GLU A 102 -11.41 7.32 5.53
N SER A 103 -10.74 6.50 4.72
CA SER A 103 -9.33 6.19 4.91
C SER A 103 -8.63 5.96 3.57
N TRP A 104 -7.43 6.51 3.45
CA TRP A 104 -6.51 6.29 2.33
C TRP A 104 -5.41 5.34 2.78
N LEU A 105 -5.38 4.15 2.21
CA LEU A 105 -4.44 3.10 2.56
C LEU A 105 -3.48 2.84 1.40
N LYS A 106 -2.24 2.47 1.71
CA LYS A 106 -1.25 2.10 0.71
C LYS A 106 -0.36 0.95 1.18
N GLY A 107 0.22 0.22 0.25
CA GLY A 107 1.13 -0.88 0.54
C GLY A 107 1.46 -1.69 -0.70
N ASP A 108 2.11 -2.82 -0.46
CA ASP A 108 2.60 -3.71 -1.50
C ASP A 108 1.57 -4.80 -1.83
N VAL A 109 1.66 -5.29 -3.07
CA VAL A 109 0.90 -6.41 -3.60
C VAL A 109 1.90 -7.49 -3.99
N GLU A 110 1.78 -8.63 -3.33
CA GLU A 110 2.60 -9.80 -3.60
C GLU A 110 2.19 -10.43 -4.94
N ASP A 111 3.10 -11.11 -5.64
CA ASP A 111 2.72 -11.69 -6.94
C ASP A 111 1.71 -12.86 -6.86
N ASP A 112 1.36 -13.33 -5.65
CA ASP A 112 0.23 -14.25 -5.46
C ASP A 112 -1.13 -13.53 -5.36
N GLY A 113 -1.13 -12.20 -5.48
CA GLY A 113 -2.29 -11.33 -5.40
C GLY A 113 -2.68 -10.92 -3.97
N THR A 114 -1.98 -11.37 -2.94
CA THR A 114 -2.20 -10.89 -1.58
C THR A 114 -1.70 -9.47 -1.40
N MET A 115 -2.39 -8.67 -0.59
CA MET A 115 -2.01 -7.28 -0.34
C MET A 115 -2.28 -6.89 1.10
N LYS A 116 -1.39 -6.05 1.65
CA LYS A 116 -1.50 -5.47 2.99
C LYS A 116 -1.30 -3.98 2.89
N LEU A 117 -2.37 -3.22 3.06
CA LEU A 117 -2.35 -1.77 2.94
C LEU A 117 -2.56 -1.14 4.32
N THR A 118 -1.86 -0.05 4.58
CA THR A 118 -1.93 0.67 5.84
C THR A 118 -2.13 2.16 5.61
N ALA A 119 -2.87 2.80 6.51
CA ALA A 119 -2.98 4.25 6.60
C ALA A 119 -2.11 4.79 7.75
N LYS A 120 -1.90 6.11 7.76
CA LYS A 120 -1.08 6.78 8.80
C LYS A 120 -1.66 6.67 10.20
N ASP A 121 -2.98 6.52 10.31
CA ASP A 121 -3.70 6.37 11.59
C ASP A 121 -3.74 4.93 12.11
N GLY A 122 -3.07 4.00 11.41
CA GLY A 122 -3.04 2.58 11.77
C GLY A 122 -4.18 1.75 11.19
N SER A 123 -5.09 2.34 10.40
CA SER A 123 -6.10 1.58 9.64
C SER A 123 -5.43 0.58 8.71
N LYS A 124 -6.07 -0.57 8.51
CA LYS A 124 -5.50 -1.69 7.74
C LYS A 124 -6.50 -2.23 6.74
N LEU A 125 -5.98 -2.72 5.62
CA LEU A 125 -6.72 -3.50 4.64
C LEU A 125 -5.90 -4.72 4.28
N ASN A 126 -6.50 -5.90 4.42
CA ASN A 126 -5.92 -7.16 3.96
C ASN A 126 -6.79 -7.70 2.83
N GLY A 127 -6.22 -7.84 1.63
CA GLY A 127 -6.95 -8.23 0.43
C GLY A 127 -6.30 -9.38 -0.30
N THR A 128 -7.06 -10.03 -1.17
CA THR A 128 -6.52 -11.00 -2.13
C THR A 128 -7.20 -10.81 -3.48
N LEU A 129 -6.40 -10.61 -4.51
CA LEU A 129 -6.84 -10.62 -5.90
C LEU A 129 -7.19 -12.05 -6.32
N LYS A 130 -8.46 -12.28 -6.67
CA LYS A 130 -8.98 -13.56 -7.14
C LYS A 130 -9.05 -13.56 -8.67
N GLU A 131 -8.22 -14.38 -9.30
CA GLU A 131 -8.18 -14.61 -10.76
C GLU A 131 -8.07 -13.34 -11.61
N GLY A 132 -7.52 -12.25 -11.08
CA GLY A 132 -7.48 -10.96 -11.79
C GLY A 132 -8.84 -10.30 -12.02
N LYS A 133 -9.91 -10.78 -11.38
CA LYS A 133 -11.31 -10.34 -11.60
C LYS A 133 -11.88 -9.52 -10.46
N ARG A 134 -11.53 -9.86 -9.22
CA ARG A 134 -12.05 -9.18 -8.03
C ARG A 134 -11.05 -9.23 -6.88
N ILE A 135 -11.11 -8.25 -6.00
CA ILE A 135 -10.43 -8.27 -4.72
C ILE A 135 -11.48 -8.54 -3.65
N SER A 136 -11.19 -9.53 -2.80
CA SER A 136 -11.97 -9.76 -1.57
C SER A 136 -11.04 -9.64 -0.37
N GLY A 137 -11.55 -9.15 0.74
CA GLY A 137 -10.71 -8.90 1.91
C GLY A 137 -11.44 -8.32 3.09
N THR A 138 -10.65 -7.80 4.03
CA THR A 138 -11.12 -7.09 5.21
C THR A 138 -10.49 -5.73 5.32
N VAL A 139 -11.18 -4.81 5.99
CA VAL A 139 -10.70 -3.47 6.30
C VAL A 139 -11.04 -3.13 7.75
N ASP A 140 -10.02 -2.67 8.49
CA ASP A 140 -10.09 -2.23 9.87
C ASP A 140 -9.90 -0.71 9.91
N ILE A 141 -10.98 0.06 10.11
CA ILE A 141 -10.98 1.53 10.09
C ILE A 141 -11.85 2.05 11.23
N GLY A 142 -11.33 3.00 12.00
CA GLY A 142 -12.11 3.71 13.03
C GLY A 142 -12.72 2.78 14.09
N GLY A 143 -12.04 1.67 14.40
CA GLY A 143 -12.53 0.64 15.33
C GLY A 143 -13.56 -0.33 14.76
N GLY A 144 -13.99 -0.15 13.51
CA GLY A 144 -14.83 -1.11 12.79
C GLY A 144 -14.03 -2.15 12.03
N HIS A 145 -14.65 -3.31 11.78
CA HIS A 145 -14.12 -4.39 10.95
C HIS A 145 -15.14 -4.73 9.87
N TYR A 146 -14.74 -4.64 8.61
CA TYR A 146 -15.63 -4.84 7.48
C TYR A 146 -15.02 -5.84 6.51
N THR A 147 -15.81 -6.80 6.03
CA THR A 147 -15.49 -7.56 4.83
C THR A 147 -15.92 -6.77 3.61
N PHE A 148 -15.20 -6.92 2.50
CA PHE A 148 -15.53 -6.22 1.26
C PHE A 148 -15.26 -7.07 0.03
N THR A 149 -15.95 -6.71 -1.04
CA THR A 149 -15.68 -7.19 -2.39
C THR A 149 -15.62 -6.03 -3.37
N ALA A 150 -14.56 -5.98 -4.17
CA ALA A 150 -14.35 -5.00 -5.22
C ALA A 150 -14.09 -5.71 -6.56
N ASP A 151 -15.01 -5.55 -7.50
CA ASP A 151 -14.84 -6.10 -8.85
C ASP A 151 -13.88 -5.24 -9.66
N LYS A 152 -13.23 -5.84 -10.66
CA LYS A 152 -12.40 -5.11 -11.61
C LYS A 152 -13.21 -4.01 -12.27
N ALA A 153 -12.75 -2.77 -12.11
CA ALA A 153 -13.38 -1.60 -12.64
C ALA A 153 -13.23 -1.54 -14.17
N ILE A 154 -14.30 -1.09 -14.82
CA ILE A 154 -14.32 -0.71 -16.23
C ILE A 154 -14.57 0.79 -16.24
N LYS A 155 -13.77 1.54 -17.01
CA LYS A 155 -13.96 2.99 -17.10
C LYS A 155 -15.41 3.31 -17.47
N PRO A 156 -16.04 4.31 -16.82
CA PRO A 156 -15.41 5.28 -15.91
C PRO A 156 -15.38 4.88 -14.41
N SER A 157 -15.72 3.66 -14.02
CA SER A 157 -15.62 3.22 -12.62
C SER A 157 -14.17 3.24 -12.11
N GLY A 158 -13.98 3.50 -10.82
CA GLY A 158 -12.67 3.51 -10.19
C GLY A 158 -12.51 4.58 -9.11
N LEU A 159 -11.25 4.85 -8.77
CA LEU A 159 -10.84 5.77 -7.72
C LEU A 159 -10.35 7.09 -8.30
N TYR A 160 -10.92 8.19 -7.83
CA TYR A 160 -10.55 9.55 -8.24
C TYR A 160 -10.18 10.41 -7.03
N ARG A 161 -9.26 11.36 -7.23
CA ARG A 161 -8.87 12.33 -6.21
C ARG A 161 -8.69 13.72 -6.78
N ALA A 162 -9.04 14.74 -6.02
CA ALA A 162 -8.73 16.13 -6.29
C ALA A 162 -8.07 16.74 -5.05
N THR A 163 -6.90 17.35 -5.24
CA THR A 163 -6.27 18.18 -4.21
C THR A 163 -5.91 19.52 -4.82
N ALA A 164 -6.44 20.61 -4.30
CA ALA A 164 -6.30 21.94 -4.89
C ALA A 164 -6.33 23.04 -3.83
N THR A 165 -5.85 24.23 -4.18
CA THR A 165 -6.07 25.45 -3.42
C THR A 165 -6.65 26.50 -4.35
N VAL A 166 -7.85 26.98 -4.07
CA VAL A 166 -8.55 27.94 -4.94
C VAL A 166 -9.13 29.05 -4.07
N ARG A 167 -8.72 30.31 -4.31
CA ARG A 167 -9.11 31.47 -3.49
C ARG A 167 -8.86 31.23 -2.00
N ASP A 168 -7.64 30.78 -1.67
CA ASP A 168 -7.16 30.49 -0.30
C ASP A 168 -7.86 29.37 0.47
N ALA A 169 -8.87 28.71 -0.12
CA ALA A 169 -9.46 27.50 0.43
C ALA A 169 -8.74 26.24 -0.09
N LYS A 170 -8.38 25.34 0.81
CA LYS A 170 -7.77 24.04 0.49
C LYS A 170 -8.86 22.99 0.29
N PHE A 171 -8.79 22.29 -0.84
CA PHE A 171 -9.67 21.18 -1.16
C PHE A 171 -8.88 19.88 -1.21
N ASP A 172 -9.39 18.84 -0.57
CA ASP A 172 -8.92 17.46 -0.71
C ASP A 172 -10.13 16.54 -0.74
N GLY A 173 -10.37 15.88 -1.87
CA GLY A 173 -11.54 15.03 -2.07
C GLY A 173 -11.18 13.70 -2.70
N GLY A 174 -11.92 12.67 -2.29
CA GLY A 174 -11.88 11.32 -2.87
C GLY A 174 -13.24 10.90 -3.39
N TRP A 175 -13.25 10.18 -4.51
CA TRP A 175 -14.46 9.63 -5.10
C TRP A 175 -14.24 8.18 -5.52
N ILE A 176 -15.24 7.36 -5.25
CA ILE A 176 -15.39 6.00 -5.74
C ILE A 176 -16.56 6.00 -6.70
N VAL A 177 -16.28 5.79 -7.98
CA VAL A 177 -17.31 5.58 -9.00
C VAL A 177 -17.54 4.08 -9.12
N LEU A 178 -18.73 3.62 -8.76
CA LEU A 178 -19.13 2.22 -8.79
C LEU A 178 -19.54 1.79 -10.21
N LYS A 179 -19.76 0.49 -10.38
CA LYS A 179 -20.10 -0.12 -11.68
C LYS A 179 -21.44 0.36 -12.23
N ASP A 180 -22.38 0.70 -11.36
CA ASP A 180 -23.69 1.24 -11.71
C ASP A 180 -23.67 2.77 -11.96
N GLY A 181 -22.49 3.39 -11.86
CA GLY A 181 -22.30 4.83 -12.02
C GLY A 181 -22.54 5.63 -10.74
N SER A 182 -23.03 5.01 -9.66
CA SER A 182 -23.19 5.70 -8.37
C SER A 182 -21.83 6.11 -7.80
N GLN A 183 -21.82 7.23 -7.07
CA GLN A 183 -20.61 7.83 -6.53
C GLN A 183 -20.67 7.92 -5.01
N VAL A 184 -19.57 7.53 -4.37
CA VAL A 184 -19.38 7.68 -2.93
C VAL A 184 -18.07 8.42 -2.71
N GLY A 185 -18.12 9.52 -1.97
CA GLY A 185 -16.93 10.34 -1.74
C GLY A 185 -17.10 11.35 -0.62
N ILE A 186 -15.97 11.80 -0.08
CA ILE A 186 -15.90 12.90 0.87
C ILE A 186 -14.99 13.97 0.28
N LEU A 187 -15.41 15.23 0.42
CA LEU A 187 -14.63 16.40 0.10
C LEU A 187 -14.33 17.16 1.38
N LYS A 188 -13.06 17.47 1.61
CA LYS A 188 -12.62 18.34 2.70
C LYS A 188 -12.33 19.72 2.15
N LYS A 189 -13.00 20.73 2.72
CA LYS A 189 -12.68 22.15 2.52
C LYS A 189 -12.04 22.69 3.80
N ASP A 190 -10.78 23.10 3.72
CA ASP A 190 -9.97 23.54 4.87
C ASP A 190 -9.99 22.53 6.02
N GLY A 191 -9.97 21.24 5.67
CA GLY A 191 -10.01 20.12 6.61
C GLY A 191 -11.40 19.75 7.13
N LYS A 192 -12.45 20.53 6.82
CA LYS A 192 -13.84 20.20 7.19
C LYS A 192 -14.46 19.27 6.16
N PRO A 193 -14.89 18.05 6.53
CA PRO A 193 -15.48 17.10 5.60
C PRO A 193 -16.93 17.43 5.28
N SER A 194 -17.35 17.12 4.06
CA SER A 194 -18.74 17.02 3.61
C SER A 194 -18.86 15.90 2.57
N PRO A 195 -20.08 15.39 2.29
CA PRO A 195 -20.30 14.54 1.12
C PRO A 195 -19.72 15.22 -0.13
N ALA A 196 -19.01 14.45 -0.95
CA ALA A 196 -18.43 15.00 -2.16
C ALA A 196 -19.52 15.24 -3.22
N PRO A 197 -19.51 16.38 -3.91
CA PRO A 197 -20.38 16.58 -5.07
C PRO A 197 -20.04 15.56 -6.16
N GLU A 198 -21.02 15.24 -7.01
CA GLU A 198 -20.83 14.32 -8.12
C GLU A 198 -19.76 14.85 -9.10
N ILE A 199 -18.83 13.99 -9.51
CA ILE A 199 -17.89 14.30 -10.59
C ILE A 199 -18.50 13.86 -11.92
N ASP A 200 -18.17 14.57 -12.99
CA ASP A 200 -18.21 13.97 -14.33
C ASP A 200 -16.96 13.09 -14.46
N PRO A 201 -17.08 11.76 -14.51
CA PRO A 201 -15.90 10.90 -14.48
C PRO A 201 -15.21 10.78 -15.86
N GLU A 202 -15.83 11.28 -16.94
CA GLU A 202 -15.19 11.37 -18.26
C GLU A 202 -14.21 12.55 -18.31
N THR A 203 -14.58 13.68 -17.71
CA THR A 203 -13.76 14.91 -17.69
C THR A 203 -12.98 15.12 -16.39
N GLY A 204 -13.42 14.47 -15.31
CA GLY A 204 -12.98 14.70 -13.93
C GLY A 204 -13.52 15.99 -13.31
N VAL A 205 -14.40 16.73 -13.99
CA VAL A 205 -14.88 18.03 -13.53
C VAL A 205 -15.81 17.87 -12.34
N VAL A 206 -15.60 18.70 -11.32
CA VAL A 206 -16.51 18.83 -10.18
C VAL A 206 -16.63 20.31 -9.80
N THR A 207 -17.85 20.74 -9.44
CA THR A 207 -18.12 22.12 -9.03
C THR A 207 -18.41 22.17 -7.53
N VAL A 208 -17.69 23.03 -6.81
CA VAL A 208 -17.80 23.22 -5.37
C VAL A 208 -17.93 24.72 -5.10
N ASP A 209 -19.05 25.18 -4.54
CA ASP A 209 -19.30 26.61 -4.26
C ASP A 209 -19.07 27.52 -5.49
N GLY A 210 -19.42 27.03 -6.69
CA GLY A 210 -19.17 27.73 -7.97
C GLY A 210 -17.71 27.76 -8.42
N GLN A 211 -16.81 27.04 -7.74
CA GLN A 211 -15.42 26.82 -8.14
C GLN A 211 -15.28 25.46 -8.83
N GLN A 212 -14.57 25.43 -9.96
CA GLN A 212 -14.32 24.18 -10.67
C GLN A 212 -13.03 23.55 -10.14
N LEU A 213 -13.11 22.28 -9.74
CA LEU A 213 -11.97 21.43 -9.45
C LEU A 213 -11.90 20.32 -10.51
N THR A 214 -10.77 19.63 -10.56
CA THR A 214 -10.62 18.46 -11.42
C THR A 214 -10.10 17.28 -10.62
N ALA A 215 -10.95 16.27 -10.47
CA ALA A 215 -10.58 14.97 -9.94
C ALA A 215 -9.87 14.15 -11.03
N ARG A 216 -8.83 13.41 -10.63
CA ARG A 216 -8.03 12.58 -11.52
C ARG A 216 -8.04 11.13 -11.03
N PRO A 217 -7.99 10.14 -11.94
CA PRO A 217 -7.76 8.75 -11.54
C PRO A 217 -6.51 8.64 -10.67
N VAL A 218 -6.60 7.86 -9.60
CA VAL A 218 -5.49 7.66 -8.66
C VAL A 218 -4.58 6.54 -9.15
N THR A 219 -3.28 6.74 -9.02
CA THR A 219 -2.25 5.72 -9.25
C THR A 219 -1.26 5.67 -8.07
N PRO A 220 -0.79 4.48 -7.64
CA PRO A 220 0.19 4.27 -6.56
C PRO A 220 1.54 4.97 -6.67
#